data_AF-A0A844GY46-F1
#
_entry.id   AF-A0A844GY46-F1
#
_cell.length_a   1.000
_cell.length_b   1.000
_cell.length_c   1.000
_cell.angle_alpha   90.00
_cell.angle_beta   90.00
_cell.angle_gamma   90.00
#
_symmetry.space_group_name_H-M   'P 1'
#
loop_
_entity.id
_entity.type
_entity.pdbx_description
1 polymer ?
#
loop_
_entity_poly.entity_id
_entity_poly.type
_entity_poly.pdbx_seq_one_letter_code
_entity_poly.pdbx_strand_id
1 'polypeptide(L)' 'MLKIPELWIYRQEILIIYIWKKEGYLDSDKSRLFPDIDVKNILPNYVELAWKQGSSIALRQFSQNLIDSTKI' A
#
# COMPACT_ATOMS: atom_id res chain seq x y z
N MET A 1 -4.00 -25.62 2.65
CA MET A 1 -2.93 -24.61 2.75
C MET A 1 -3.47 -23.31 2.15
N LEU A 2 -3.46 -22.21 2.92
CA LEU A 2 -3.95 -20.90 2.46
C LEU A 2 -3.01 -20.35 1.38
N LYS A 3 -3.46 -20.36 0.13
CA LYS A 3 -2.76 -19.75 -1.02
C LYS A 3 -3.23 -18.30 -1.15
N ILE A 4 -2.88 -17.48 -0.17
CA ILE A 4 -3.20 -16.05 -0.23
C ILE A 4 -2.47 -15.49 -1.45
N PRO A 5 -3.17 -14.86 -2.40
CA PRO A 5 -2.52 -14.40 -3.61
C PRO A 5 -1.43 -13.39 -3.28
N GLU A 6 -1.68 -12.43 -2.40
CA GLU A 6 -0.80 -11.30 -2.12
C GLU A 6 -0.71 -11.05 -0.62
N LEU A 7 0.51 -10.94 -0.11
CA LEU A 7 0.82 -10.71 1.29
C LEU A 7 1.53 -9.37 1.43
N TRP A 8 1.02 -8.53 2.32
CA TRP A 8 1.61 -7.23 2.64
C TRP A 8 2.21 -7.29 4.04
N ILE A 9 3.48 -6.92 4.17
CA ILE A 9 4.19 -6.84 5.43
C ILE A 9 4.67 -5.41 5.61
N TYR A 10 4.12 -4.72 6.62
CA TYR A 10 4.56 -3.38 6.98
C TYR A 10 5.40 -3.42 8.25
N ARG A 11 6.67 -3.05 8.14
CA ARG A 11 7.64 -3.09 9.25
C ARG A 11 8.70 -2.02 9.03
N GLN A 12 9.11 -1.35 10.12
CA GLN A 12 10.16 -0.31 10.07
C GLN A 12 9.88 0.74 8.99
N GLU A 13 8.62 1.20 8.92
CA GLU A 13 8.18 2.24 7.96
C GLU A 13 8.29 1.82 6.49
N ILE A 14 8.52 0.53 6.21
CA ILE A 14 8.62 -0.01 4.85
C ILE A 14 7.48 -0.99 4.62
N LEU A 15 6.83 -0.88 3.45
CA LEU A 15 5.91 -1.89 2.95
C LEU A 15 6.66 -2.87 2.03
N ILE A 16 6.58 -4.15 2.35
CA ILE A 16 7.04 -5.25 1.50
C ILE A 16 5.81 -5.98 0.97
N ILE A 17 5.76 -6.22 -0.34
CA ILE A 17 4.67 -6.91 -1.01
C ILE A 17 5.20 -8.23 -1.55
N TYR A 18 4.57 -9.32 -1.16
CA TYR A 18 4.86 -10.65 -1.67
C TYR A 18 3.69 -11.18 -2.51
N ILE A 19 4.00 -11.73 -3.67
CA ILE A 19 3.03 -12.38 -4.55
C ILE A 19 3.25 -13.89 -4.55
N TRP A 20 2.18 -14.64 -4.28
CA TRP A 20 2.16 -16.09 -4.47
C TRP A 20 2.29 -16.46 -5.96
N LYS A 21 3.32 -17.23 -6.27
CA LYS A 21 3.61 -17.85 -7.56
C LYS A 21 3.72 -19.37 -7.39
N LYS A 22 4.09 -20.11 -8.45
CA LYS A 22 4.13 -21.58 -8.44
C LYS A 22 5.00 -22.16 -7.32
N GLU A 23 6.11 -21.51 -6.98
CA GLU A 23 7.11 -22.03 -6.04
C GLU A 23 7.14 -21.31 -4.69
N GLY A 24 6.25 -20.33 -4.46
CA GLY A 24 6.19 -19.59 -3.20
C GLY A 24 5.89 -18.11 -3.36
N TYR A 25 6.20 -17.36 -2.31
CA TYR A 25 6.07 -15.91 -2.24
C TYR A 25 7.31 -15.23 -2.81
N LEU A 26 7.14 -14.40 -3.83
CA LEU A 26 8.20 -13.59 -4.42
C LEU A 26 7.95 -12.10 -4.12
N ASP A 27 9.00 -11.36 -3.79
CA ASP A 27 8.93 -9.90 -3.62
C ASP A 27 8.41 -9.26 -4.91
N SER A 28 7.64 -8.19 -4.75
CA SER A 28 7.05 -7.41 -5.81
C SER A 28 7.13 -5.93 -5.48
N ASP A 29 7.47 -5.15 -6.49
CA ASP A 29 7.41 -3.68 -6.39
C ASP A 29 5.99 -3.14 -6.59
N LYS A 30 5.09 -3.95 -7.17
CA LYS A 30 3.71 -3.55 -7.45
C LYS A 30 2.70 -4.45 -6.76
N SER A 31 1.59 -3.86 -6.32
CA SER A 31 0.40 -4.62 -5.93
C SER A 31 -0.33 -5.13 -7.17
N ARG A 32 -0.89 -6.34 -7.12
CA ARG A 32 -1.84 -6.79 -8.16
C ARG A 32 -3.25 -6.30 -7.90
N LEU A 33 -3.59 -6.01 -6.65
CA LEU A 33 -4.89 -5.43 -6.28
C LEU A 33 -4.99 -3.97 -6.73
N PHE A 34 -3.85 -3.27 -6.75
CA PHE A 34 -3.76 -1.87 -7.16
C PHE A 34 -2.62 -1.67 -8.18
N PRO A 35 -2.79 -2.10 -9.44
CA PRO A 35 -1.73 -2.09 -10.44
C PRO A 35 -1.26 -0.68 -10.84
N ASP A 36 -2.14 0.30 -10.73
CA ASP A 36 -1.90 1.69 -11.14
C ASP A 36 -1.51 2.60 -9.97
N ILE A 37 -1.47 2.06 -8.75
CA ILE A 37 -1.11 2.80 -7.54
C ILE A 37 0.22 2.27 -7.03
N ASP A 38 1.17 3.17 -6.81
CA ASP A 38 2.44 2.84 -6.16
C ASP A 38 2.23 2.68 -4.64
N VAL A 39 1.52 1.62 -4.25
CA VAL A 39 1.16 1.36 -2.86
C VAL A 39 2.40 1.28 -1.97
N LYS A 40 3.51 0.75 -2.48
CA LYS A 40 4.77 0.55 -1.76
C LYS A 40 5.33 1.87 -1.23
N ASN A 41 5.24 2.94 -2.02
CA ASN A 41 5.71 4.26 -1.64
C ASN A 41 4.63 5.16 -1.03
N ILE A 42 3.37 4.97 -1.42
CA ILE A 42 2.26 5.81 -0.96
C ILE A 42 1.82 5.43 0.46
N LEU A 43 1.69 4.14 0.77
CA LEU A 43 1.14 3.66 2.04
C LEU A 43 1.93 4.13 3.27
N PRO A 44 3.28 4.06 3.31
CA PRO A 44 4.04 4.48 4.48
C PRO A 44 3.74 5.93 4.92
N ASN A 45 3.61 6.84 3.96
CA ASN A 45 3.32 8.26 4.24
C ASN A 45 1.99 8.44 5.00
N TYR A 46 0.95 7.71 4.62
CA TYR A 46 -0.36 7.81 5.28
C TYR A 46 -0.40 7.06 6.60
N VAL A 47 0.38 5.99 6.77
CA VAL A 47 0.52 5.34 8.07
C VAL A 47 1.24 6.26 9.06
N GLU A 48 2.34 6.90 8.64
CA GLU A 48 3.06 7.87 9.47
C GLU A 48 2.18 9.07 9.84
N LEU A 49 1.44 9.61 8.87
CA LEU A 49 0.48 10.68 9.11
C LEU A 49 -0.62 10.25 10.10
N ALA A 50 -1.13 9.03 9.98
CA ALA A 50 -2.14 8.50 10.90
C ALA A 50 -1.60 8.37 12.33
N TRP A 51 -0.34 7.98 12.49
CA TRP A 51 0.31 7.93 13.81
C TRP A 51 0.52 9.32 14.41
N LYS A 52 0.89 10.31 13.59
CA LYS A 52 1.16 11.69 14.07
C LYS A 52 -0.10 12.51 14.31
N GLN A 53 -1.10 12.40 13.43
CA GLN A 53 -2.25 13.32 13.37
C GLN A 53 -3.60 12.60 13.48
N GLY A 54 -3.62 11.27 13.56
CA GLY A 54 -4.83 10.46 13.64
C GLY A 54 -5.31 9.95 12.28
N SER A 55 -5.95 8.77 12.29
CA SER A 55 -6.39 8.06 11.10
C SER A 55 -7.40 8.85 10.25
N SER A 56 -8.31 9.60 10.87
CA SER A 56 -9.30 10.41 10.15
C SER A 56 -8.65 11.51 9.29
N ILE A 57 -7.56 12.12 9.77
CA ILE A 57 -6.83 13.14 9.01
C ILE A 57 -6.09 12.48 7.84
N ALA A 58 -5.43 11.35 8.10
CA ALA A 58 -4.69 10.62 7.07
C ALA A 58 -5.60 10.15 5.92
N LEU A 59 -6.76 9.57 6.24
CA LEU A 59 -7.71 9.11 5.23
C LEU A 59 -8.30 10.27 4.43
N ARG A 60 -8.60 11.41 5.07
CA ARG A 60 -9.12 12.59 4.35
C ARG A 60 -8.09 13.12 3.35
N GLN A 61 -6.83 13.24 3.75
CA GLN A 61 -5.77 13.69 2.85
C GLN A 61 -5.53 12.71 1.70
N PHE A 62 -5.55 11.40 1.97
CA PHE A 62 -5.46 10.38 0.93
C PHE A 62 -6.55 10.54 -0.13
N SER A 63 -7.80 10.66 0.30
CA SER A 63 -8.94 10.85 -0.60
C SER A 63 -8.82 12.14 -1.43
N GLN A 64 -8.36 13.24 -0.82
CA GLN A 64 -8.17 14.51 -1.53
C GLN A 64 -7.08 14.39 -2.61
N ASN A 65 -5.94 13.79 -2.27
CA ASN A 65 -4.83 13.63 -3.20
C ASN A 65 -5.20 12.75 -4.41
N LEU A 66 -6.03 11.70 -4.22
CA LEU A 66 -6.55 10.88 -5.32
C LEU A 66 -7.51 11.65 -6.25
N ILE A 67 -8.35 12.52 -5.68
CA ILE A 67 -9.28 13.34 -6.48
C ILE A 67 -8.50 14.35 -7.32
N ASP A 68 -7.47 14.97 -6.73
CA ASP A 68 -6.66 15.97 -7.42
C ASP A 68 -5.80 15.36 -8.53
N SER A 69 -5.29 14.13 -8.37
CA SER A 69 -4.56 13.42 -9.42
C SER A 69 -5.42 12.99 -10.62
N THR A 70 -6.75 13.01 -10.49
CA THR A 70 -7.70 12.64 -11.56
C THR A 70 -8.18 13.86 -12.37
N LYS A 71 -7.80 15.08 -11.96
CA LYS A 71 -8.25 16.34 -12.59
C LYS A 71 -7.30 16.89 -13.67
N ILE A 72 -6.37 16.09 -14.19
CA ILE A 72 -5.43 16.50 -15.26
C ILE A 72 -5.81 15.81 -16.57
#